data_AF-A0A532AJS1-F1
#
_entry.id   AF-A0A532AJS1-F1
#
_cell.length_a   1.000
_cell.length_b   1.000
_cell.length_c   1.000
_cell.angle_alpha   90.00
_cell.angle_beta   90.00
_cell.angle_gamma   90.00
#
_symmetry.space_group_name_H-M   'P 1'
#
loop_
_entity.id
_entity.type
_entity.pdbx_description
1 polymer ?
#
loop_
_entity_poly.entity_id
_entity_poly.type
_entity_poly.pdbx_seq_one_letter_code
_entity_poly.pdbx_strand_id
1 'polypeptide(L)'
;LLNIGPIAELARDPASRLGCFVAGTNDLVKDTGILATPDRRYLVPWLMQMVLAARAGGLDLLDGVFNDFRDMDGFARECTEAAAMGFDGKSLIHPAQIEAANRAFAPTPEALAEARTVKE
;
A
#
# COMPACT_ATOMS: atom_id res chain seq x y z
N LEU A 1 -17.88 4.57 5.38
CA LEU A 1 -16.56 5.02 5.87
C LEU A 1 -15.64 5.39 4.71
N LEU A 2 -15.29 4.45 3.83
CA LEU A 2 -14.55 4.77 2.61
C LEU A 2 -15.48 4.86 1.40
N ASN A 3 -15.52 5.99 0.72
CA ASN A 3 -16.20 6.14 -0.59
C ASN A 3 -15.24 5.81 -1.74
N ILE A 4 -14.43 4.76 -1.57
CA ILE A 4 -13.20 4.58 -2.36
C ILE A 4 -13.44 4.20 -3.82
N GLY A 5 -14.53 3.48 -4.11
CA GLY A 5 -14.91 3.13 -5.49
C GLY A 5 -15.19 4.38 -6.33
N PRO A 6 -16.19 5.20 -5.96
CA PRO A 6 -16.47 6.46 -6.67
C PRO A 6 -15.30 7.43 -6.72
N ILE A 7 -14.48 7.49 -5.66
CA ILE A 7 -13.25 8.31 -5.68
C ILE A 7 -12.27 7.78 -6.72
N ALA A 8 -12.06 6.45 -6.81
CA ALA A 8 -11.16 5.86 -7.79
C ALA A 8 -11.65 6.07 -9.23
N GLU A 9 -12.97 6.09 -9.47
CA GLU A 9 -13.52 6.38 -10.80
C GLU A 9 -13.14 7.78 -11.31
N LEU A 10 -13.01 8.76 -10.41
CA LEU A 10 -12.55 10.11 -10.77
C LEU A 10 -11.15 10.11 -11.39
N ALA A 11 -10.31 9.12 -11.08
CA ALA A 11 -8.97 9.02 -11.67
C ALA A 11 -9.00 8.78 -13.19
N ARG A 12 -10.11 8.26 -13.71
CA ARG A 12 -10.30 8.03 -15.15
C ARG A 12 -10.77 9.27 -15.91
N ASP A 13 -11.18 10.32 -15.20
CA ASP A 13 -11.53 11.61 -15.81
C ASP A 13 -10.23 12.37 -16.19
N PRO A 14 -10.01 12.72 -17.47
CA PRO A 14 -8.85 13.50 -17.89
C PRO A 14 -8.70 14.86 -17.21
N ALA A 15 -9.78 15.43 -16.66
CA ALA A 15 -9.75 16.67 -15.89
C ALA A 15 -9.30 16.48 -14.43
N SER A 16 -9.32 15.25 -13.92
CA SER A 16 -8.88 14.91 -12.57
C SER A 16 -7.36 14.84 -12.47
N ARG A 17 -6.84 15.13 -11.28
CA ARG A 17 -5.40 15.01 -10.96
C ARG A 17 -5.14 13.91 -9.92
N LEU A 18 -6.14 13.10 -9.62
CA LEU A 18 -6.00 12.01 -8.67
C LEU A 18 -5.06 10.95 -9.25
N GLY A 19 -3.92 10.73 -8.61
CA GLY A 19 -2.91 9.77 -9.06
C GLY A 19 -2.55 8.69 -8.04
N CYS A 20 -2.91 8.88 -6.76
CA CYS A 20 -2.45 8.00 -5.70
C CYS A 20 -3.43 7.96 -4.52
N PHE A 21 -3.56 6.78 -3.92
CA PHE A 21 -4.17 6.58 -2.61
C PHE A 21 -3.12 6.31 -1.55
N VAL A 22 -3.39 6.77 -0.33
CA VAL A 22 -2.59 6.46 0.85
C VAL A 22 -3.49 5.84 1.91
N ALA A 23 -3.13 4.66 2.38
CA ALA A 23 -3.90 3.94 3.39
C ALA A 23 -3.75 4.60 4.78
N GLY A 24 -4.81 5.25 5.26
CA GLY A 24 -4.89 5.79 6.62
C GLY A 24 -5.18 4.70 7.66
N THR A 25 -4.24 3.78 7.90
CA THR A 25 -4.44 2.62 8.77
C THR A 25 -4.78 2.99 10.22
N ASN A 26 -4.10 3.99 10.78
CA ASN A 26 -4.35 4.45 12.15
C ASN A 26 -5.77 5.02 12.32
N ASP A 27 -6.24 5.80 11.35
CA ASP A 27 -7.60 6.37 11.37
C ASP A 27 -8.65 5.26 11.17
N LEU A 28 -8.40 4.31 10.27
CA LEU A 28 -9.28 3.15 10.11
C LEU A 28 -9.42 2.36 11.40
N VAL A 29 -8.32 2.06 12.09
CA VAL A 29 -8.36 1.37 13.39
C VAL A 29 -9.17 2.16 14.40
N LYS A 30 -8.90 3.46 14.52
CA LYS A 30 -9.58 4.35 15.46
C LYS A 30 -11.08 4.45 15.19
N ASP A 31 -11.48 4.68 13.94
CA ASP A 31 -12.88 4.96 13.57
C ASP A 31 -13.74 3.69 13.53
N THR A 32 -13.15 2.53 13.25
CA THR A 32 -13.87 1.25 13.23
C THR A 32 -13.83 0.51 14.56
N GLY A 33 -12.91 0.86 15.46
CA GLY A 33 -12.72 0.19 16.75
C GLY A 33 -12.18 -1.24 16.64
N ILE A 34 -11.67 -1.64 15.47
CA ILE A 34 -11.03 -2.96 15.31
C ILE A 34 -9.75 -3.02 16.15
N LEU A 35 -9.39 -4.23 16.59
CA LEU A 35 -8.15 -4.44 17.30
C LEU A 35 -6.97 -4.36 16.32
N ALA A 36 -6.00 -3.49 16.62
CA ALA A 36 -4.70 -3.52 15.96
C ALA A 36 -3.92 -4.76 16.40
N THR A 37 -3.63 -5.65 15.45
CA THR A 37 -2.85 -6.87 15.67
C THR A 37 -1.56 -6.83 14.85
N PRO A 38 -0.47 -7.47 15.30
CA PRO A 38 0.79 -7.49 14.56
C PRO A 38 0.70 -8.11 13.16
N ASP A 39 -0.28 -8.99 12.93
CA ASP A 39 -0.57 -9.63 11.63
C ASP A 39 -1.59 -8.86 10.78
N ARG A 40 -2.05 -7.69 11.26
CA ARG A 40 -3.01 -6.79 10.59
C ARG A 40 -4.30 -7.47 10.13
N ARG A 41 -4.64 -8.66 10.64
CA ARG A 41 -5.69 -9.53 10.05
C ARG A 41 -7.06 -8.87 9.93
N TYR A 42 -7.38 -7.95 10.84
CA TYR A 42 -8.64 -7.21 10.84
C TYR A 42 -8.64 -5.96 9.94
N LEU A 43 -7.46 -5.47 9.56
CA LEU A 43 -7.28 -4.41 8.57
C LEU A 43 -7.31 -4.92 7.13
N VAL A 44 -6.88 -6.18 6.90
CA VAL A 44 -6.77 -6.77 5.55
C VAL A 44 -8.02 -6.55 4.68
N PRO A 45 -9.27 -6.76 5.15
CA PRO A 45 -10.45 -6.52 4.31
C PRO A 45 -10.57 -5.09 3.77
N TRP A 46 -10.09 -4.10 4.53
CA TRP A 46 -10.08 -2.69 4.13
C TRP A 46 -8.94 -2.41 3.15
N LEU A 47 -7.75 -2.94 3.43
CA LEU A 47 -6.58 -2.80 2.57
C LEU A 47 -6.83 -3.39 1.19
N MET A 48 -7.42 -4.59 1.11
CA MET A 48 -7.73 -5.22 -0.17
C MET A 48 -8.83 -4.50 -0.96
N GLN A 49 -9.76 -3.82 -0.30
CA GLN A 49 -10.70 -2.92 -0.98
C GLN A 49 -9.98 -1.70 -1.59
N MET A 50 -8.96 -1.16 -0.92
CA MET A 50 -8.12 -0.11 -1.47
C MET A 50 -7.32 -0.58 -2.67
N VAL A 51 -6.72 -1.77 -2.60
CA VAL A 51 -6.01 -2.40 -3.74
C VAL A 51 -6.95 -2.51 -4.93
N LEU A 52 -8.13 -3.12 -4.74
CA LEU A 52 -9.10 -3.31 -5.83
C LEU A 52 -9.49 -1.97 -6.48
N ALA A 53 -9.82 -0.96 -5.67
CA ALA A 53 -10.23 0.34 -6.17
C ALA A 53 -9.08 1.08 -6.87
N ALA A 54 -7.87 1.06 -6.31
CA ALA A 54 -6.70 1.69 -6.92
C ALA A 54 -6.40 1.10 -8.30
N ARG A 55 -6.43 -0.23 -8.44
CA ARG A 55 -6.21 -0.89 -9.73
C ARG A 55 -7.32 -0.61 -10.74
N ALA A 56 -8.57 -0.56 -10.31
CA ALA A 56 -9.68 -0.17 -11.17
C ALA A 56 -9.59 1.30 -11.65
N GLY A 57 -9.03 2.19 -10.83
CA GLY A 57 -8.79 3.59 -11.15
C GLY A 57 -7.48 3.87 -11.88
N GLY A 58 -6.59 2.88 -12.05
CA GLY A 58 -5.25 3.11 -12.57
C GLY A 58 -4.37 4.00 -11.67
N LEU A 59 -4.58 3.90 -10.35
CA LEU A 59 -3.92 4.70 -9.33
C LEU A 59 -2.76 3.94 -8.68
N ASP A 60 -1.76 4.70 -8.24
CA ASP A 60 -0.78 4.22 -7.27
C ASP A 60 -1.45 4.04 -5.90
N LEU A 61 -0.93 3.14 -5.09
CA LEU A 61 -1.42 2.88 -3.74
C LEU A 61 -0.26 2.69 -2.75
N LEU A 62 -0.19 3.58 -1.76
CA LEU A 62 0.79 3.53 -0.68
C LEU A 62 0.16 3.01 0.61
N ASP A 63 0.85 2.09 1.27
CA ASP A 63 0.44 1.54 2.56
C ASP A 63 0.65 2.57 3.69
N GLY A 64 -0.01 2.34 4.82
CA GLY A 64 0.01 3.22 5.98
C GLY A 64 1.33 3.20 6.74
N VAL A 65 1.41 3.95 7.82
CA VAL A 65 2.62 4.01 8.65
C VAL A 65 2.77 2.78 9.52
N PHE A 66 4.02 2.41 9.81
CA PHE A 66 4.35 1.47 10.89
C PHE A 66 4.81 2.27 12.11
N ASN A 67 4.05 2.19 13.20
CA ASN A 67 4.21 3.12 14.32
C ASN A 67 5.44 2.82 15.21
N ASP A 68 5.83 1.56 15.39
CA ASP A 68 6.99 1.22 16.24
C ASP A 68 8.29 1.24 15.43
N PHE A 69 8.87 2.43 15.22
CA PHE A 69 10.09 2.60 14.42
C PHE A 69 11.33 1.86 14.98
N ARG A 70 11.25 1.27 16.18
CA ARG A 70 12.32 0.45 16.75
C ARG A 70 12.25 -1.01 16.31
N ASP A 71 11.06 -1.49 15.94
CA ASP A 71 10.85 -2.84 15.43
C ASP A 71 11.03 -2.88 13.90
N MET A 72 12.29 -2.87 13.48
CA MET A 72 12.64 -2.89 12.05
C MET A 72 12.35 -4.24 11.37
N ASP A 73 12.32 -5.33 12.13
CA ASP A 73 11.96 -6.65 11.62
C ASP A 73 10.45 -6.76 11.37
N GLY A 74 9.63 -6.26 12.30
CA GLY A 74 8.19 -6.10 12.10
C GLY A 74 7.88 -5.19 10.92
N PHE A 75 8.57 -4.06 10.80
CA PHE A 75 8.45 -3.16 9.67
C PHE A 75 8.76 -3.86 8.33
N ALA A 76 9.88 -4.59 8.24
CA ALA A 76 10.29 -5.27 7.02
C ALA A 76 9.30 -6.37 6.60
N ARG A 77 8.74 -7.12 7.56
CA ARG A 77 7.67 -8.09 7.30
C ARG A 77 6.42 -7.41 6.75
N GLU A 78 5.97 -6.32 7.40
CA GLU A 78 4.79 -5.58 6.97
C GLU A 78 4.96 -4.97 5.56
N CYS A 79 6.15 -4.47 5.22
CA CYS A 79 6.46 -4.01 3.87
C CYS A 79 6.36 -5.14 2.84
N THR A 80 6.89 -6.32 3.17
CA THR A 80 6.86 -7.49 2.28
C THR A 80 5.41 -7.94 2.05
N GLU A 81 4.60 -7.98 3.10
CA GLU A 81 3.17 -8.29 3.01
C GLU A 81 2.41 -7.26 2.17
N ALA A 82 2.68 -5.96 2.36
CA ALA A 82 2.07 -4.89 1.57
C ALA A 82 2.44 -4.99 0.08
N ALA A 83 3.71 -5.21 -0.24
CA ALA A 83 4.15 -5.44 -1.61
C ALA A 83 3.45 -6.66 -2.24
N ALA A 84 3.36 -7.76 -1.49
CA ALA A 84 2.67 -8.97 -1.94
C ALA A 84 1.14 -8.79 -2.12
N MET A 85 0.50 -7.95 -1.32
CA MET A 85 -0.91 -7.55 -1.52
C MET A 85 -1.10 -6.70 -2.79
N GLY A 86 -0.03 -6.12 -3.32
CA GLY A 86 -0.04 -5.25 -4.50
C GLY A 86 -0.11 -3.77 -4.16
N PHE A 87 0.46 -3.32 -3.04
CA PHE A 87 0.77 -1.90 -2.81
C PHE A 87 2.04 -1.49 -3.56
N ASP A 88 2.12 -0.23 -3.98
CA ASP A 88 3.25 0.33 -4.73
C ASP A 88 4.33 0.94 -3.82
N GLY A 89 4.01 1.12 -2.54
CA GLY A 89 4.93 1.69 -1.56
C GLY A 89 4.31 1.80 -0.17
N LYS A 90 4.95 2.57 0.71
CA LYS A 90 4.51 2.77 2.10
C LYS A 90 4.91 4.14 2.63
N SER A 91 4.06 4.72 3.47
CA SER A 91 4.37 5.96 4.20
C SER A 91 5.38 5.70 5.32
N LEU A 92 6.43 6.51 5.40
CA LEU A 92 7.53 6.35 6.37
C LEU A 92 7.55 7.48 7.38
N ILE A 93 7.87 7.17 8.64
CA ILE A 93 7.95 8.14 9.74
C ILE A 93 9.36 8.31 10.32
N HIS A 94 10.32 7.49 9.87
CA HIS A 94 11.69 7.52 10.35
C HIS A 94 12.69 7.15 9.24
N PRO A 95 13.88 7.80 9.14
CA PRO A 95 14.86 7.51 8.09
C PRO A 95 15.33 6.04 8.02
N ALA A 96 15.41 5.35 9.17
CA ALA A 96 15.79 3.94 9.21
C ALA A 96 14.83 3.02 8.43
N GLN A 97 13.62 3.47 8.12
CA GLN A 97 12.63 2.72 7.35
C GLN A 97 12.87 2.77 5.83
N ILE A 98 13.68 3.72 5.35
CA ILE A 98 13.86 3.97 3.91
C ILE A 98 14.43 2.74 3.19
N GLU A 99 15.49 2.14 3.73
CA GLU A 99 16.18 1.03 3.05
C GLU A 99 15.28 -0.21 2.94
N ALA A 100 14.63 -0.60 4.04
CA ALA A 100 13.76 -1.76 4.05
C ALA A 100 12.51 -1.58 3.16
N ALA A 101 11.95 -0.36 3.13
CA ALA A 101 10.84 -0.05 2.22
C ALA A 101 11.28 -0.15 0.75
N ASN A 102 12.36 0.55 0.37
CA ASN A 102 12.85 0.53 -1.01
C ASN A 102 13.17 -0.91 -1.47
N ARG A 103 13.75 -1.74 -0.61
CA ARG A 103 14.03 -3.14 -0.93
C ARG A 103 12.76 -3.96 -1.14
N ALA A 104 11.72 -3.76 -0.32
CA ALA A 104 10.49 -4.55 -0.39
C ALA A 104 9.63 -4.21 -1.62
N PHE A 105 9.58 -2.92 -2.01
CA PHE A 105 8.74 -2.45 -3.12
C PHE A 105 9.49 -2.35 -4.46
N ALA A 106 10.81 -2.54 -4.48
CA ALA A 106 11.56 -2.60 -5.72
C ALA A 106 11.26 -3.92 -6.47
N PRO A 107 11.11 -3.89 -7.80
CA PRO A 107 10.99 -5.11 -8.59
C PRO A 107 12.29 -5.92 -8.49
N THR A 108 12.16 -7.24 -8.42
CA THR A 108 13.34 -8.11 -8.42
C THR A 108 14.00 -8.13 -9.81
N PRO A 109 15.31 -8.46 -9.90
CA PRO A 109 15.97 -8.64 -11.18
C PRO A 109 15.25 -9.62 -12.11
N GLU A 110 14.65 -10.67 -11.55
CA GLU A 110 13.88 -11.68 -12.29
C GLU A 110 12.57 -11.08 -12.85
N ALA A 111 11.82 -10.34 -12.02
CA ALA A 111 10.61 -9.65 -12.46
C ALA A 111 10.91 -8.61 -13.55
N LEU A 112 12.05 -7.91 -13.45
CA LEU A 112 12.51 -6.99 -14.50
C LEU A 112 12.89 -7.73 -15.80
N ALA A 113 13.53 -8.90 -15.70
CA ALA A 113 13.87 -9.70 -16.87
C ALA A 113 12.62 -10.22 -17.58
N GLU A 114 11.65 -10.74 -16.83
CA GLU A 114 10.35 -11.20 -17.35
C GLU A 114 9.57 -10.04 -18.00
N ALA A 115 9.46 -8.89 -17.33
CA ALA A 115 8.74 -7.75 -17.90
C ALA A 115 9.35 -7.25 -19.23
N ARG A 116 10.65 -7.47 -19.47
CA ARG A 116 11.30 -7.12 -20.73
C ARG A 116 10.97 -8.08 -21.86
N THR A 117 10.66 -9.35 -21.59
CA THR A 117 10.29 -10.32 -22.64
C THR A 117 8.86 -10.13 -23.13
N VAL A 118 7.96 -9.62 -22.30
CA VAL A 118 6.55 -9.36 -22.65
C VAL A 118 6.37 -8.11 -23.51
N LYS A 119 7.37 -7.22 -23.58
CA LYS A 119 7.33 -5.98 -24.37
C LYS A 119 7.66 -6.18 -25.85
N GLU A 120 8.05 -7.37 -26.27
CA GLU A 120 8.27 -7.78 -27.67
C GLU A 120 7.05 -8.52 -28.23
#